data_AF-A0A7S4Q3D5-F1
#
_entry.id   AF-A0A7S4Q3D5-F1
#
_cell.length_a   1.000
_cell.length_b   1.000
_cell.length_c   1.000
_cell.angle_alpha   90.00
_cell.angle_beta   90.00
_cell.angle_gamma   90.00
#
_symmetry.space_group_name_H-M   'P 1'
#
loop_
_entity.id
_entity.type
_entity.pdbx_description
1 polymer ?
#
loop_
_entity_poly.entity_id
_entity_poly.type
_entity_poly.pdbx_seq_one_letter_code
_entity_poly.pdbx_strand_id
1 'polypeptide(L)'
;WLKGARNFAQTCAPVPGAMETAAQSEQCIRNIAKLFQETYPGRGGRIARSELLRFLTLVTHGAIADASLQQVVDAADKENTGTVQIEEFLCWLFSQAKVGRTEDEGPPWLTGDLHVSLDTPKAGVGLVYLATVKDEVPHIDMIPDKSEPAFDDSIEKFRETHAGNTQLLGQLVNRVKVCPSCGKACAVNIKACNSCSADLISVAESRTDNVFMGFIYGIAKGRFPYKISMRSQSPDFLCFDDPLAVTVCHLNAIPTSEYIPDMRYLFTDPPRGLAMMNKLFETAATAAFEQYWGNEAFRRKFFAGEPLPKSFEALIDFAVTGLNCPPSMFQLHLQFIHPPLLPFHFNLFLQDGHFHHGRFFPLEYVRKALALGDAVKIKVTDETDASDIIRIVEKHGISYDAYHSRMMRKCKEVQQRFSPWEESQFTHQVINGQVFSLLGRVSHAPDKDAKAIHKEDTKLLQNYGRPYANDKPSGTHYRYAKKAGEVHSWVS
;
A
#
# COMPACT_ATOMS: atom_id res chain seq x y z
N TRP A 1 8.20 -25.80 17.46
CA TRP A 1 8.90 -25.05 18.52
C TRP A 1 10.41 -24.93 18.25
N LEU A 2 11.24 -25.97 18.48
CA LEU A 2 12.71 -25.92 18.24
C LEU A 2 13.13 -25.51 16.82
N LYS A 3 12.35 -25.86 15.78
CA LYS A 3 12.60 -25.44 14.39
C LYS A 3 12.32 -23.94 14.13
N GLY A 4 11.35 -23.34 14.84
CA GLY A 4 11.02 -21.92 14.68
C GLY A 4 12.02 -21.01 15.39
N ALA A 5 12.45 -21.40 16.60
CA ALA A 5 13.49 -20.70 17.34
C ALA A 5 14.87 -20.77 16.66
N ARG A 6 15.21 -21.91 16.02
CA ARG A 6 16.45 -22.06 15.23
C ARG A 6 16.52 -21.13 14.01
N ASN A 7 15.41 -20.97 13.29
CA ASN A 7 15.37 -20.06 12.14
C ASN A 7 15.44 -18.58 12.55
N PHE A 8 14.98 -18.23 13.75
CA PHE A 8 15.04 -16.86 14.29
C PHE A 8 16.45 -16.46 14.75
N ALA A 9 17.16 -17.34 15.45
CA ALA A 9 18.52 -17.07 15.92
C ALA A 9 19.52 -16.91 14.76
N GLN A 10 19.31 -17.60 13.63
CA GLN A 10 20.13 -17.45 12.43
C GLN A 10 19.93 -16.12 11.68
N THR A 11 18.77 -15.46 11.83
CA THR A 11 18.47 -14.20 11.14
C THR A 11 18.69 -12.96 12.00
N CYS A 12 18.80 -13.12 13.32
CA CYS A 12 18.91 -12.01 14.28
C CYS A 12 20.21 -11.99 15.09
N ALA A 13 21.14 -12.94 14.93
CA ALA A 13 22.41 -12.92 15.65
C ALA A 13 23.36 -11.84 15.07
N PRO A 14 23.70 -10.78 15.84
CA PRO A 14 24.69 -9.81 15.39
C PRO A 14 26.09 -10.46 15.38
N VAL A 15 26.90 -10.11 14.38
CA VAL A 15 28.34 -10.36 14.43
C VAL A 15 28.94 -9.39 15.46
N PRO A 16 29.66 -9.87 16.49
CA PRO A 16 30.31 -8.98 17.44
C PRO A 16 31.24 -8.00 16.71
N GLY A 17 30.93 -6.70 16.75
CA GLY A 17 31.77 -5.63 16.20
C GLY A 17 31.22 -4.85 15.00
N ALA A 18 30.02 -5.15 14.49
CA ALA A 18 29.37 -4.31 13.47
C ALA A 18 28.53 -3.21 14.14
N MET A 19 28.80 -1.93 13.82
CA MET A 19 27.93 -0.83 14.25
C MET A 19 26.57 -0.96 13.57
N GLU A 20 25.54 -1.27 14.36
CA GLU A 20 24.14 -1.26 13.91
C GLU A 20 23.66 0.17 13.66
N THR A 21 22.89 0.37 12.59
CA THR A 21 22.12 1.60 12.40
C THR A 21 20.95 1.65 13.39
N ALA A 22 20.51 2.84 13.81
CA ALA A 22 19.38 3.00 14.74
C ALA A 22 18.11 2.24 14.28
N ALA A 23 17.89 2.14 12.97
CA ALA A 23 16.76 1.41 12.38
C ALA A 23 16.89 -0.12 12.53
N GLN A 24 18.10 -0.67 12.48
CA GLN A 24 18.35 -2.09 12.70
C GLN A 24 18.14 -2.47 14.17
N SER A 25 18.61 -1.63 15.09
CA SER A 25 18.37 -1.84 16.53
C SER A 25 16.88 -1.74 16.87
N GLU A 26 16.14 -0.80 16.28
CA GLU A 26 14.68 -0.69 16.45
C GLU A 26 13.93 -1.91 15.91
N GLN A 27 14.35 -2.46 14.76
CA GLN A 27 13.78 -3.68 14.22
C GLN A 27 14.12 -4.91 15.07
N CYS A 28 15.33 -4.97 15.61
CA CYS A 28 15.77 -6.02 16.53
C CYS A 28 14.92 -6.00 17.82
N ILE A 29 14.67 -4.82 18.39
CA ILE A 29 13.75 -4.61 19.53
C ILE A 29 12.37 -5.18 19.23
N ARG A 30 11.79 -4.80 18.08
CA ARG A 30 10.46 -5.29 17.67
C ARG A 30 10.42 -6.80 17.53
N ASN A 31 11.47 -7.40 16.96
CA ASN A 31 11.56 -8.84 16.76
C ASN A 31 11.68 -9.60 18.09
N ILE A 32 12.49 -9.10 19.03
CA ILE A 32 12.66 -9.70 20.37
C ILE A 32 11.36 -9.58 21.17
N ALA A 33 10.73 -8.40 21.19
CA ALA A 33 9.46 -8.17 21.88
C ALA A 33 8.35 -9.08 21.32
N LYS A 34 8.26 -9.22 19.99
CA LYS A 34 7.30 -10.12 19.34
C LYS A 34 7.53 -11.59 19.71
N LEU A 35 8.78 -12.07 19.61
CA LEU A 35 9.11 -13.45 19.96
C LEU A 35 8.76 -13.74 21.43
N PHE A 36 8.97 -12.76 22.31
CA PHE A 36 8.64 -12.86 23.72
C PHE A 36 7.13 -12.99 23.96
N GLN A 37 6.32 -12.12 23.33
CA GLN A 37 4.86 -12.16 23.43
C GLN A 37 4.28 -13.47 22.89
N GLU A 38 4.83 -14.00 21.80
CA GLU A 38 4.42 -15.28 21.21
C GLU A 38 4.80 -16.47 22.09
N THR A 39 5.93 -16.38 22.81
CA THR A 39 6.43 -17.49 23.65
C THR A 39 5.74 -17.54 25.02
N TYR A 40 5.32 -16.39 25.55
CA TYR A 40 4.73 -16.28 26.90
C TYR A 40 3.40 -15.50 26.92
N PRO A 41 2.37 -15.95 26.17
CA PRO A 41 1.09 -15.26 26.13
C PRO A 41 0.41 -15.25 27.52
N GLY A 42 -0.22 -14.12 27.88
CA GLY A 42 -1.06 -14.00 29.08
C GLY A 42 -0.35 -13.66 30.39
N ARG A 43 0.95 -13.29 30.37
CA ARG A 43 1.73 -12.99 31.59
C ARG A 43 1.97 -11.50 31.86
N GLY A 44 1.23 -10.61 31.20
CA GLY A 44 1.29 -9.16 31.46
C GLY A 44 2.69 -8.56 31.30
N GLY A 45 3.48 -9.04 30.32
CA GLY A 45 4.84 -8.54 30.08
C GLY A 45 5.93 -9.07 31.02
N ARG A 46 5.59 -9.98 31.95
CA ARG A 46 6.54 -10.57 32.90
C ARG A 46 6.99 -11.97 32.48
N ILE A 47 8.28 -12.27 32.70
CA ILE A 47 8.86 -13.61 32.54
C ILE A 47 9.52 -14.06 33.83
N ALA A 48 9.36 -15.32 34.22
CA ALA A 48 10.09 -15.85 35.36
C ALA A 48 11.59 -15.93 35.02
N ARG A 49 12.46 -15.69 36.00
CA ARG A 49 13.93 -15.75 35.80
C ARG A 49 14.40 -17.02 35.11
N SER A 50 13.87 -18.17 35.51
CA SER A 50 14.19 -19.48 34.93
C SER A 50 13.75 -19.61 33.46
N GLU A 51 12.66 -18.95 33.08
CA GLU A 51 12.15 -18.93 31.71
C GLU A 51 12.95 -17.97 30.82
N LEU A 52 13.36 -16.81 31.36
CA LEU A 52 14.25 -15.89 30.66
C LEU A 52 15.62 -16.53 30.43
N LEU A 53 16.16 -17.22 31.44
CA LEU A 53 17.39 -18.00 31.31
C LEU A 53 17.27 -19.03 30.19
N ARG A 54 16.20 -19.84 30.20
CA ARG A 54 15.93 -20.85 29.16
C ARG A 54 15.79 -20.22 27.77
N PHE A 55 15.15 -19.06 27.68
CA PHE A 55 15.03 -18.30 26.45
C PHE A 55 16.41 -17.83 25.94
N LEU A 56 17.23 -17.24 26.80
CA LEU A 56 18.58 -16.78 26.43
C LEU A 56 19.50 -17.94 26.04
N THR A 57 19.45 -19.07 26.75
CA THR A 57 20.18 -20.29 26.37
C THR A 57 19.76 -20.78 24.98
N LEU A 58 18.46 -20.70 24.67
CA LEU A 58 17.93 -21.09 23.37
C LEU A 58 18.41 -20.16 22.24
N VAL A 59 18.35 -18.84 22.45
CA VAL A 59 18.74 -17.83 21.43
C VAL A 59 20.25 -17.80 21.22
N THR A 60 21.04 -18.03 22.27
CA THR A 60 22.52 -18.07 22.18
C THR A 60 23.06 -19.43 21.72
N HIS A 61 22.19 -20.44 21.55
CA HIS A 61 22.60 -21.81 21.25
C HIS A 61 23.64 -22.38 22.24
N GLY A 62 23.59 -21.95 23.50
CA GLY A 62 24.57 -22.35 24.52
C GLY A 62 25.98 -21.77 24.32
N ALA A 63 26.15 -20.80 23.42
CA ALA A 63 27.44 -20.14 23.17
C ALA A 63 27.90 -19.27 24.36
N ILE A 64 26.99 -18.94 25.28
CA ILE A 64 27.27 -18.20 26.50
C ILE A 64 27.10 -19.14 27.68
N ALA A 65 28.09 -19.16 28.59
CA ALA A 65 28.04 -19.99 29.79
C ALA A 65 26.86 -19.61 30.70
N ASP A 66 26.24 -20.61 31.35
CA ASP A 66 25.07 -20.40 32.21
C ASP A 66 25.32 -19.37 33.32
N ALA A 67 26.55 -19.31 33.87
CA ALA A 67 26.93 -18.30 34.85
C ALA A 67 26.84 -16.86 34.31
N SER A 68 27.21 -16.64 33.04
CA SER A 68 27.12 -15.32 32.41
C SER A 68 25.67 -14.98 32.02
N LEU A 69 24.88 -15.97 31.60
CA LEU A 69 23.44 -15.76 31.38
C LEU A 69 22.71 -15.46 32.70
N GLN A 70 23.13 -16.07 33.80
CA GLN A 70 22.60 -15.77 35.12
C GLN A 70 22.87 -14.31 35.51
N GLN A 71 24.08 -13.81 35.26
CA GLN A 71 24.41 -12.38 35.47
C GLN A 71 23.53 -11.44 34.65
N VAL A 72 23.17 -11.82 33.42
CA VAL A 72 22.23 -11.03 32.59
C VAL A 72 20.84 -11.01 33.20
N VAL A 73 20.33 -12.15 33.66
CA VAL A 73 19.03 -12.24 34.31
C VAL A 73 19.03 -11.46 35.64
N ASP A 74 20.12 -11.54 36.41
CA ASP A 74 20.30 -10.78 37.65
C ASP A 74 20.28 -9.27 37.38
N ALA A 75 20.94 -8.81 36.32
CA ALA A 75 21.00 -7.40 35.95
C ALA A 75 19.68 -6.85 35.39
N ALA A 76 18.87 -7.73 34.76
CA ALA A 76 17.56 -7.36 34.23
C ALA A 76 16.47 -7.33 35.32
N ASP A 77 16.55 -8.18 36.35
CA ASP A 77 15.64 -8.21 37.51
C ASP A 77 16.12 -7.25 38.61
N LYS A 78 16.13 -5.94 38.32
CA LYS A 78 16.66 -4.91 39.22
C LYS A 78 16.01 -4.90 40.60
N GLU A 79 14.72 -5.27 40.65
CA GLU A 79 13.92 -5.30 41.88
C GLU A 79 13.99 -6.66 42.60
N ASN A 80 14.73 -7.64 42.05
CA ASN A 80 14.88 -9.00 42.59
C ASN A 80 13.53 -9.67 42.90
N THR A 81 12.56 -9.51 41.99
CA THR A 81 11.17 -9.98 42.21
C THR A 81 10.97 -11.44 41.86
N GLY A 82 11.97 -12.09 41.26
CA GLY A 82 11.81 -13.43 40.69
C GLY A 82 11.25 -13.42 39.26
N THR A 83 10.86 -12.24 38.76
CA THR A 83 10.32 -12.01 37.42
C THR A 83 10.95 -10.77 36.79
N VAL A 84 11.16 -10.79 35.48
CA VAL A 84 11.69 -9.64 34.73
C VAL A 84 10.57 -9.06 33.87
N GLN A 85 10.36 -7.74 33.92
CA GLN A 85 9.49 -7.08 32.94
C GLN A 85 10.23 -6.95 31.61
N ILE A 86 9.56 -7.22 30.49
CA ILE A 86 10.18 -7.17 29.17
C ILE A 86 10.77 -5.80 28.86
N GLU A 87 10.13 -4.74 29.36
CA GLU A 87 10.61 -3.36 29.27
C GLU A 87 11.94 -3.17 30.00
N GLU A 88 12.11 -3.77 31.18
CA GLU A 88 13.36 -3.73 31.95
C GLU A 88 14.47 -4.49 31.24
N PHE A 89 14.14 -5.66 30.69
CA PHE A 89 15.08 -6.46 29.91
C PHE A 89 15.55 -5.73 28.64
N LEU A 90 14.63 -5.13 27.88
CA LEU A 90 14.96 -4.33 26.69
C LEU A 90 15.77 -3.09 27.10
N CYS A 91 15.35 -2.35 28.13
CA CYS A 91 16.12 -1.19 28.62
C CYS A 91 17.55 -1.58 29.02
N TRP A 92 17.73 -2.70 29.73
CA TRP A 92 19.05 -3.22 30.07
C TRP A 92 19.85 -3.56 28.80
N LEU A 93 19.28 -4.36 27.88
CA LEU A 93 19.95 -4.82 26.66
C LEU A 93 20.49 -3.65 25.82
N PHE A 94 19.71 -2.58 25.68
CA PHE A 94 20.09 -1.41 24.89
C PHE A 94 20.86 -0.34 25.68
N SER A 95 20.86 -0.38 27.01
CA SER A 95 21.76 0.44 27.83
C SER A 95 23.22 -0.01 27.71
N GLN A 96 23.47 -1.30 27.53
CA GLN A 96 24.81 -1.86 27.34
C GLN A 96 25.43 -1.48 25.99
N ALA A 97 24.59 -1.19 24.98
CA ALA A 97 25.05 -0.68 23.68
C ALA A 97 25.63 0.75 23.74
N LYS A 98 25.56 1.42 24.90
CA LYS A 98 26.07 2.78 25.13
C LYS A 98 27.41 2.85 25.87
N VAL A 99 28.08 1.72 26.16
CA VAL A 99 29.42 1.73 26.77
C VAL A 99 30.42 2.33 25.76
N GLY A 100 30.56 3.66 25.82
CA GLY A 100 31.33 4.49 24.90
C GLY A 100 30.92 5.97 24.83
N ARG A 101 29.86 6.42 25.53
CA ARG A 101 29.51 7.86 25.65
C ARG A 101 29.47 8.33 27.09
N THR A 102 30.04 9.51 27.33
CA THR A 102 30.13 10.19 28.63
C THR A 102 28.76 10.65 29.15
N GLU A 103 28.61 10.68 30.48
CA GLU A 103 27.34 10.77 31.23
C GLU A 103 26.58 12.11 31.17
N ASP A 104 27.07 13.14 30.45
CA ASP A 104 26.57 14.53 30.59
C ASP A 104 25.59 15.03 29.52
N GLU A 105 25.06 14.17 28.65
CA GLU A 105 24.01 14.59 27.70
C GLU A 105 22.74 13.74 27.87
N GLY A 106 21.76 14.32 28.56
CA GLY A 106 20.39 13.83 28.54
C GLY A 106 19.81 13.81 27.10
N PRO A 107 18.89 12.89 26.79
CA PRO A 107 18.36 12.71 25.44
C PRO A 107 17.68 13.98 24.88
N PRO A 108 18.02 14.44 23.65
CA PRO A 108 17.37 15.60 23.00
C PRO A 108 15.88 15.43 22.68
N TRP A 109 15.31 14.23 22.86
CA TRP A 109 13.94 13.89 22.49
C TRP A 109 12.95 13.91 23.66
N LEU A 110 13.36 14.44 24.82
CA LEU A 110 12.55 14.48 26.04
C LEU A 110 12.23 15.90 26.54
N THR A 111 12.58 16.97 25.81
CA THR A 111 12.30 18.36 26.23
C THR A 111 11.69 19.24 25.14
N GLY A 112 11.02 18.65 24.14
CA GLY A 112 10.26 19.41 23.14
C GLY A 112 8.76 19.26 23.38
N ASP A 113 8.12 20.27 23.94
CA ASP A 113 6.66 20.41 23.95
C ASP A 113 6.14 20.49 22.51
N LEU A 114 5.77 19.34 21.95
CA LEU A 114 4.94 19.24 20.76
C LEU A 114 3.80 18.27 21.06
N HIS A 115 2.75 18.84 21.67
CA HIS A 115 1.53 18.15 22.07
C HIS A 115 0.65 17.86 20.83
N VAL A 116 0.74 16.64 20.30
CA VAL A 116 -0.41 15.80 19.87
C VAL A 116 0.03 14.33 20.02
N SER A 117 0.02 13.84 21.26
CA SER A 117 0.16 12.40 21.55
C SER A 117 -1.16 11.73 21.19
N LEU A 118 -1.16 10.89 20.16
CA LEU A 118 -2.08 9.77 20.12
C LEU A 118 -1.70 8.90 21.32
N ASP A 119 -2.44 9.03 22.42
CA ASP A 119 -2.28 8.15 23.59
C ASP A 119 -2.73 6.75 23.18
N THR A 120 -1.84 6.10 22.44
CA THR A 120 -1.79 4.66 22.24
C THR A 120 -1.94 4.06 23.64
N PRO A 121 -2.84 3.08 23.87
CA PRO A 121 -2.92 2.44 25.17
C PRO A 121 -1.51 2.06 25.63
N LYS A 122 -1.20 2.35 26.90
CA LYS A 122 0.13 2.19 27.53
C LYS A 122 0.75 0.78 27.38
N ALA A 123 0.05 -0.16 26.77
CA ALA A 123 0.54 -1.41 26.22
C ALA A 123 0.77 -1.28 24.71
N GLY A 124 1.82 -0.56 24.32
CA GLY A 124 2.18 -0.32 22.92
C GLY A 124 2.62 -1.58 22.16
N VAL A 125 1.66 -2.41 21.72
CA VAL A 125 1.73 -3.33 20.58
C VAL A 125 0.30 -3.57 20.08
N GLY A 126 -0.07 -3.01 18.93
CA GLY A 126 -1.37 -3.25 18.31
C GLY A 126 -1.61 -2.43 17.05
N LEU A 127 -2.45 -2.95 16.16
CA LEU A 127 -2.92 -2.26 14.96
C LEU A 127 -3.94 -1.21 15.38
N VAL A 128 -3.60 0.08 15.27
CA VAL A 128 -4.47 1.19 15.69
C VAL A 128 -4.73 2.15 14.54
N TYR A 129 -5.99 2.55 14.34
CA TYR A 129 -6.33 3.65 13.46
C TYR A 129 -7.58 4.40 13.93
N LEU A 130 -7.64 5.70 13.61
CA LEU A 130 -8.81 6.56 13.85
C LEU A 130 -9.95 6.18 12.92
N ALA A 131 -11.18 6.21 13.44
CA ALA A 131 -12.35 5.67 12.75
C ALA A 131 -13.64 6.46 13.08
N THR A 132 -14.61 6.42 12.16
CA THR A 132 -15.87 7.17 12.23
C THR A 132 -15.64 8.69 12.25
N VAL A 133 -15.28 9.23 11.08
CA VAL A 133 -15.06 10.67 10.88
C VAL A 133 -16.34 11.46 11.17
N LYS A 134 -16.21 12.60 11.88
CA LYS A 134 -17.33 13.44 12.32
C LYS A 134 -17.90 14.31 11.21
N ASP A 135 -17.02 14.92 10.44
CA ASP A 135 -17.35 15.97 9.49
C ASP A 135 -16.92 15.57 8.07
N GLU A 136 -17.64 16.10 7.08
CA GLU A 136 -17.17 16.02 5.70
C GLU A 136 -15.87 16.81 5.55
N VAL A 137 -14.93 16.22 4.82
CA VAL A 137 -13.64 16.84 4.51
C VAL A 137 -13.69 17.55 3.15
N PRO A 138 -12.82 18.54 2.88
CA PRO A 138 -12.75 19.16 1.56
C PRO A 138 -12.59 18.11 0.47
N HIS A 139 -13.43 18.21 -0.56
CA HIS A 139 -13.36 17.36 -1.75
C HIS A 139 -13.11 18.22 -2.99
N ILE A 140 -12.63 17.57 -4.04
CA ILE A 140 -12.41 18.12 -5.36
C ILE A 140 -13.46 17.51 -6.28
N ASP A 141 -14.31 18.34 -6.87
CA ASP A 141 -15.28 17.89 -7.85
C ASP A 141 -14.59 17.36 -9.11
N MET A 142 -15.14 16.30 -9.69
CA MET A 142 -14.73 15.83 -11.02
C MET A 142 -14.94 16.92 -12.08
N ILE A 143 -14.41 16.70 -13.28
CA ILE A 143 -14.64 17.62 -14.40
C ILE A 143 -16.15 17.87 -14.64
N PRO A 144 -16.54 19.12 -14.97
CA PRO A 144 -17.94 19.47 -15.16
C PRO A 144 -18.52 18.81 -16.42
N ASP A 145 -17.66 18.60 -17.42
CA ASP A 145 -18.01 18.01 -18.71
C ASP A 145 -18.64 16.63 -18.54
N LYS A 146 -19.92 16.53 -18.92
CA LYS A 146 -20.63 15.26 -19.02
C LYS A 146 -20.66 14.77 -20.46
N SER A 147 -20.64 13.46 -20.62
CA SER A 147 -20.80 12.76 -21.89
C SER A 147 -21.70 11.54 -21.71
N GLU A 148 -22.50 11.29 -22.74
CA GLU A 148 -23.35 10.11 -22.88
C GLU A 148 -22.51 8.90 -23.32
N PRO A 149 -22.99 7.67 -23.09
CA PRO A 149 -22.28 6.49 -23.55
C PRO A 149 -22.24 6.48 -25.08
N ALA A 150 -21.12 6.06 -25.66
CA ALA A 150 -21.01 5.85 -27.10
C ALA A 150 -21.75 4.57 -27.53
N PHE A 151 -21.92 3.62 -26.62
CA PHE A 151 -22.70 2.41 -26.82
C PHE A 151 -23.74 2.27 -25.70
N ASP A 152 -24.99 2.66 -26.00
CA ASP A 152 -26.10 2.70 -25.04
C ASP A 152 -26.75 1.32 -24.77
N ASP A 153 -25.92 0.32 -24.47
CA ASP A 153 -26.38 -1.01 -24.07
C ASP A 153 -25.35 -1.69 -23.15
N SER A 154 -25.52 -2.98 -22.89
CA SER A 154 -24.64 -3.75 -22.01
C SER A 154 -23.35 -4.22 -22.68
N ILE A 155 -22.33 -4.53 -21.88
CA ILE A 155 -21.09 -5.15 -22.37
C ILE A 155 -21.33 -6.50 -23.04
N GLU A 156 -22.32 -7.28 -22.60
CA GLU A 156 -22.74 -8.51 -23.27
C GLU A 156 -23.25 -8.20 -24.67
N LYS A 157 -24.10 -7.18 -24.82
CA LYS A 157 -24.60 -6.78 -26.14
C LYS A 157 -23.49 -6.28 -27.04
N PHE A 158 -22.53 -5.51 -26.50
CA PHE A 158 -21.35 -5.07 -27.24
C PHE A 158 -20.53 -6.26 -27.76
N ARG A 159 -20.34 -7.29 -26.95
CA ARG A 159 -19.65 -8.53 -27.36
C ARG A 159 -20.41 -9.27 -28.46
N GLU A 160 -21.74 -9.36 -28.36
CA GLU A 160 -22.58 -9.97 -29.42
C GLU A 160 -22.45 -9.22 -30.75
N THR A 161 -22.55 -7.89 -30.72
CA THR A 161 -22.41 -7.03 -31.91
C THR A 161 -21.04 -7.19 -32.57
N HIS A 162 -20.02 -7.55 -31.81
CA HIS A 162 -18.65 -7.73 -32.30
C HIS A 162 -18.14 -9.18 -32.19
N ALA A 163 -19.04 -10.17 -32.26
CA ALA A 163 -18.71 -11.59 -32.08
C ALA A 163 -17.60 -12.11 -33.02
N GLY A 164 -17.42 -11.49 -34.20
CA GLY A 164 -16.37 -11.84 -35.16
C GLY A 164 -15.00 -11.21 -34.90
N ASN A 165 -14.87 -10.27 -33.96
CA ASN A 165 -13.61 -9.56 -33.69
C ASN A 165 -12.91 -10.16 -32.45
N THR A 166 -12.15 -11.24 -32.64
CA THR A 166 -11.48 -11.97 -31.54
C THR A 166 -10.51 -11.10 -30.74
N GLN A 167 -9.81 -10.16 -31.39
CA GLN A 167 -8.90 -9.23 -30.73
C GLN A 167 -9.65 -8.32 -29.76
N LEU A 168 -10.71 -7.64 -30.22
CA LEU A 168 -11.56 -6.79 -29.39
C LEU A 168 -12.14 -7.58 -28.20
N LEU A 169 -12.68 -8.77 -28.46
CA LEU A 169 -13.26 -9.62 -27.41
C LEU A 169 -12.23 -10.03 -26.35
N GLY A 170 -10.96 -10.22 -26.75
CA GLY A 170 -9.86 -10.47 -25.83
C GLY A 170 -9.55 -9.29 -24.91
N GLN A 171 -9.73 -8.06 -25.39
CA GLN A 171 -9.52 -6.85 -24.58
C GLN A 171 -10.61 -6.65 -23.52
N LEU A 172 -11.84 -7.07 -23.81
CA LEU A 172 -13.02 -6.87 -22.95
C LEU A 172 -13.06 -7.79 -21.73
N VAL A 173 -12.07 -8.66 -21.52
CA VAL A 173 -12.06 -9.64 -20.43
C VAL A 173 -10.75 -9.63 -19.65
N ASN A 174 -10.87 -9.71 -18.32
CA ASN A 174 -9.76 -10.06 -17.45
C ASN A 174 -9.72 -11.59 -17.28
N ARG A 175 -8.52 -12.18 -17.29
CA ARG A 175 -8.33 -13.58 -16.86
C ARG A 175 -8.17 -13.61 -15.34
N VAL A 176 -8.96 -14.43 -14.67
CA VAL A 176 -8.97 -14.52 -13.20
C VAL A 176 -9.14 -15.95 -12.72
N LYS A 177 -8.88 -16.19 -11.44
CA LYS A 177 -9.34 -17.35 -10.68
C LYS A 177 -10.34 -16.88 -9.64
N VAL A 178 -11.55 -17.43 -9.64
CA VAL A 178 -12.58 -17.06 -8.65
C VAL A 178 -12.43 -17.97 -7.45
N CYS A 179 -12.09 -17.39 -6.30
CA CYS A 179 -11.90 -18.14 -5.07
C CYS A 179 -13.19 -18.90 -4.69
N PRO A 180 -13.17 -20.24 -4.56
CA PRO A 180 -14.37 -21.01 -4.25
C PRO A 180 -14.88 -20.76 -2.82
N SER A 181 -14.02 -20.26 -1.93
CA SER A 181 -14.37 -19.99 -0.53
C SER A 181 -15.08 -18.66 -0.33
N CYS A 182 -14.67 -17.58 -1.02
CA CYS A 182 -15.22 -16.24 -0.80
C CYS A 182 -15.73 -15.54 -2.06
N GLY A 183 -15.65 -16.17 -3.23
CA GLY A 183 -16.10 -15.61 -4.51
C GLY A 183 -15.21 -14.49 -5.08
N LYS A 184 -14.12 -14.12 -4.41
CA LYS A 184 -13.21 -13.06 -4.88
C LYS A 184 -12.48 -13.49 -6.16
N ALA A 185 -12.56 -12.66 -7.20
CA ALA A 185 -11.71 -12.78 -8.37
C ALA A 185 -10.25 -12.42 -8.01
N CYS A 186 -9.34 -13.35 -8.24
CA CYS A 186 -7.90 -13.21 -8.02
C CYS A 186 -7.17 -13.31 -9.36
N ALA A 187 -6.01 -12.69 -9.48
CA ALA A 187 -5.20 -12.83 -10.70
C ALA A 187 -4.74 -14.29 -10.90
N VAL A 188 -4.61 -14.72 -12.15
CA VAL A 188 -4.39 -16.14 -12.51
C VAL A 188 -3.11 -16.76 -11.91
N ASN A 189 -2.07 -15.96 -11.70
CA ASN A 189 -0.79 -16.41 -11.15
C ASN A 189 -0.75 -16.41 -9.61
N ILE A 190 -1.79 -15.91 -8.94
CA ILE A 190 -1.86 -15.94 -7.48
C ILE A 190 -2.21 -17.36 -7.02
N LYS A 191 -1.37 -17.90 -6.14
CA LYS A 191 -1.52 -19.27 -5.60
C LYS A 191 -2.48 -19.36 -4.41
N ALA A 192 -2.72 -18.27 -3.69
CA ALA A 192 -3.64 -18.23 -2.54
C ALA A 192 -4.46 -16.94 -2.56
N CYS A 193 -5.76 -17.03 -2.27
CA CYS A 193 -6.67 -15.90 -2.31
C CYS A 193 -6.20 -14.78 -1.38
N ASN A 194 -5.98 -13.58 -1.92
CA ASN A 194 -5.56 -12.40 -1.14
C ASN A 194 -6.70 -11.76 -0.32
N SER A 195 -7.63 -12.57 0.17
CA SER A 195 -8.71 -12.14 1.06
C SER A 195 -8.98 -13.16 2.15
N CYS A 196 -9.02 -14.45 1.82
CA CYS A 196 -9.27 -15.52 2.78
C CYS A 196 -8.15 -16.58 2.83
N SER A 197 -7.07 -16.39 2.07
CA SER A 197 -5.91 -17.29 2.00
C SER A 197 -6.19 -18.71 1.49
N ALA A 198 -7.40 -19.00 0.98
CA ALA A 198 -7.72 -20.29 0.37
C ALA A 198 -6.81 -20.59 -0.84
N ASP A 199 -6.42 -21.85 -1.03
CA ASP A 199 -5.59 -22.29 -2.15
C ASP A 199 -6.31 -22.08 -3.50
N LEU A 200 -5.56 -21.57 -4.48
CA LEU A 200 -6.02 -21.27 -5.83
C LEU A 200 -5.23 -22.03 -6.90
N ILE A 201 -4.29 -22.91 -6.52
CA ILE A 201 -3.45 -23.64 -7.48
C ILE A 201 -4.31 -24.47 -8.45
N SER A 202 -5.28 -25.22 -7.93
CA SER A 202 -6.18 -26.08 -8.72
C SER A 202 -7.44 -25.39 -9.24
N VAL A 203 -7.66 -24.12 -8.90
CA VAL A 203 -8.83 -23.36 -9.35
C VAL A 203 -8.67 -23.03 -10.83
N ALA A 204 -9.65 -23.46 -11.64
CA ALA A 204 -9.68 -23.18 -13.07
C ALA A 204 -9.75 -21.68 -13.35
N GLU A 205 -9.11 -21.26 -14.44
CA GLU A 205 -9.24 -19.89 -14.93
C GLU A 205 -10.67 -19.62 -15.40
N SER A 206 -11.14 -18.41 -15.11
CA SER A 206 -12.39 -17.86 -15.59
C SER A 206 -12.17 -16.43 -16.11
N ARG A 207 -13.25 -15.78 -16.53
CA ARG A 207 -13.22 -14.44 -17.11
C ARG A 207 -14.15 -13.51 -16.35
N THR A 208 -13.71 -12.26 -16.20
CA THR A 208 -14.54 -11.15 -15.71
C THR A 208 -14.43 -9.98 -16.67
N ASP A 209 -15.33 -9.00 -16.58
CA ASP A 209 -15.30 -7.84 -17.46
C ASP A 209 -14.07 -6.98 -17.21
N ASN A 210 -13.37 -6.58 -18.27
CA ASN A 210 -12.34 -5.56 -18.20
C ASN A 210 -13.00 -4.18 -18.13
N VAL A 211 -13.16 -3.66 -16.91
CA VAL A 211 -13.89 -2.42 -16.66
C VAL A 211 -13.26 -1.22 -17.38
N PHE A 212 -11.93 -1.19 -17.52
CA PHE A 212 -11.23 -0.09 -18.20
C PHE A 212 -11.54 -0.05 -19.69
N MET A 213 -11.68 -1.22 -20.32
CA MET A 213 -12.14 -1.26 -21.72
C MET A 213 -13.61 -0.87 -21.84
N GLY A 214 -14.44 -1.13 -20.83
CA GLY A 214 -15.81 -0.59 -20.77
C GLY A 214 -15.82 0.94 -20.79
N PHE A 215 -14.92 1.58 -20.04
CA PHE A 215 -14.75 3.05 -20.09
C PHE A 215 -14.26 3.52 -21.46
N ILE A 216 -13.23 2.87 -22.01
CA ILE A 216 -12.59 3.26 -23.29
C ILE A 216 -13.59 3.16 -24.45
N TYR A 217 -14.43 2.12 -24.49
CA TYR A 217 -15.45 1.94 -25.53
C TYR A 217 -16.76 2.69 -25.24
N GLY A 218 -16.86 3.41 -24.10
CA GLY A 218 -18.05 4.19 -23.75
C GLY A 218 -19.31 3.34 -23.61
N ILE A 219 -19.21 2.15 -23.01
CA ILE A 219 -20.33 1.22 -22.81
C ILE A 219 -21.21 1.72 -21.65
N ALA A 220 -22.54 1.69 -21.81
CA ALA A 220 -23.46 2.20 -20.80
C ALA A 220 -23.62 1.31 -19.56
N LYS A 221 -23.71 -0.02 -19.77
CA LYS A 221 -24.15 -0.95 -18.72
C LYS A 221 -23.21 -2.15 -18.57
N GLY A 222 -22.95 -2.54 -17.33
CA GLY A 222 -22.22 -3.75 -16.98
C GLY A 222 -22.43 -4.08 -15.50
N ARG A 223 -21.77 -5.14 -15.02
CA ARG A 223 -21.81 -5.51 -13.58
C ARG A 223 -21.22 -4.42 -12.69
N PHE A 224 -20.23 -3.70 -13.21
CA PHE A 224 -19.66 -2.52 -12.61
C PHE A 224 -20.16 -1.27 -13.35
N PRO A 225 -20.41 -0.14 -12.66
CA PRO A 225 -20.75 1.11 -13.33
C PRO A 225 -19.64 1.55 -14.28
N TYR A 226 -20.00 1.87 -15.54
CA TYR A 226 -19.06 2.40 -16.54
C TYR A 226 -19.03 3.94 -16.59
N LYS A 227 -19.71 4.60 -15.66
CA LYS A 227 -19.51 6.01 -15.35
C LYS A 227 -18.36 6.14 -14.36
N ILE A 228 -17.46 7.09 -14.61
CA ILE A 228 -16.24 7.23 -13.82
C ILE A 228 -16.05 8.65 -13.31
N SER A 229 -15.40 8.77 -12.15
CA SER A 229 -15.04 10.05 -11.54
C SER A 229 -13.81 10.63 -12.23
N MET A 230 -14.07 11.33 -13.33
CA MET A 230 -13.05 11.74 -14.29
C MET A 230 -12.35 13.02 -13.87
N ARG A 231 -11.02 13.04 -13.98
CA ARG A 231 -10.16 14.18 -13.62
C ARG A 231 -9.57 14.86 -14.84
N SER A 232 -9.15 14.09 -15.83
CA SER A 232 -8.78 14.64 -17.13
C SER A 232 -9.01 13.59 -18.22
N GLN A 233 -9.25 14.06 -19.44
CA GLN A 233 -9.42 13.22 -20.60
C GLN A 233 -8.88 13.91 -21.84
N SER A 234 -8.20 13.14 -22.67
CA SER A 234 -7.73 13.50 -24.01
C SER A 234 -7.99 12.30 -24.92
N PRO A 235 -7.88 12.39 -26.25
CA PRO A 235 -8.06 11.23 -27.13
C PRO A 235 -7.15 10.04 -26.80
N ASP A 236 -6.00 10.25 -26.17
CA ASP A 236 -4.99 9.20 -25.95
C ASP A 236 -4.89 8.72 -24.51
N PHE A 237 -5.36 9.53 -23.55
CA PHE A 237 -5.23 9.25 -22.12
C PHE A 237 -6.47 9.65 -21.34
N LEU A 238 -6.76 8.85 -20.32
CA LEU A 238 -7.83 9.08 -19.36
C LEU A 238 -7.23 9.05 -17.94
N CYS A 239 -7.56 10.06 -17.12
CA CYS A 239 -7.22 10.11 -15.70
C CYS A 239 -8.48 10.26 -14.84
N PHE A 240 -8.56 9.50 -13.76
CA PHE A 240 -9.76 9.39 -12.92
C PHE A 240 -9.40 8.99 -11.49
N ASP A 241 -10.31 9.22 -10.55
CA ASP A 241 -10.14 8.72 -9.18
C ASP A 241 -10.22 7.20 -9.13
N ASP A 242 -9.30 6.56 -8.40
CA ASP A 242 -9.36 5.12 -8.18
C ASP A 242 -10.62 4.74 -7.36
N PRO A 243 -11.46 3.79 -7.83
CA PRO A 243 -12.63 3.31 -7.06
C PRO A 243 -12.29 2.63 -5.72
N LEU A 244 -11.03 2.25 -5.55
CA LEU A 244 -10.42 1.66 -4.35
C LEU A 244 -9.38 2.65 -3.77
N ALA A 245 -9.71 3.94 -3.79
CA ALA A 245 -8.88 5.03 -3.28
C ALA A 245 -8.32 4.73 -1.88
N VAL A 246 -6.99 4.80 -1.72
CA VAL A 246 -6.30 4.58 -0.43
C VAL A 246 -5.83 5.87 0.22
N THR A 247 -5.91 6.98 -0.52
CA THR A 247 -5.65 8.36 -0.10
C THR A 247 -6.78 9.25 -0.57
N VAL A 248 -6.76 10.50 -0.12
CA VAL A 248 -7.66 11.54 -0.63
C VAL A 248 -7.33 11.97 -2.08
N CYS A 249 -6.10 11.73 -2.55
CA CYS A 249 -5.67 11.96 -3.93
C CYS A 249 -5.05 10.67 -4.47
N HIS A 250 -5.92 9.76 -4.92
CA HIS A 250 -5.55 8.49 -5.58
C HIS A 250 -6.13 8.50 -7.00
N LEU A 251 -5.25 8.67 -7.98
CA LEU A 251 -5.59 8.74 -9.38
C LEU A 251 -5.10 7.51 -10.13
N ASN A 252 -5.86 7.07 -11.12
CA ASN A 252 -5.40 6.19 -12.18
C ASN A 252 -5.28 6.95 -13.48
N ALA A 253 -4.16 6.77 -14.19
CA ALA A 253 -4.01 7.18 -15.58
C ALA A 253 -3.86 5.96 -16.48
N ILE A 254 -4.60 5.90 -17.58
CA ILE A 254 -4.58 4.81 -18.57
C ILE A 254 -4.42 5.36 -19.99
N PRO A 255 -3.73 4.64 -20.90
CA PRO A 255 -3.82 4.93 -22.32
C PRO A 255 -5.17 4.43 -22.85
N THR A 256 -5.72 5.11 -23.84
CA THR A 256 -7.03 4.78 -24.42
C THR A 256 -6.96 4.38 -25.89
N SER A 257 -5.86 4.70 -26.58
CA SER A 257 -5.63 4.34 -27.98
C SER A 257 -4.85 3.03 -28.13
N GLU A 258 -4.33 2.49 -27.02
CA GLU A 258 -3.51 1.29 -27.01
C GLU A 258 -3.92 0.33 -25.89
N TYR A 259 -4.07 -0.95 -26.23
CA TYR A 259 -4.30 -2.03 -25.28
C TYR A 259 -2.97 -2.63 -24.84
N ILE A 260 -2.65 -2.43 -23.57
CA ILE A 260 -1.43 -2.93 -22.93
C ILE A 260 -1.88 -3.72 -21.70
N PRO A 261 -1.82 -5.06 -21.69
CA PRO A 261 -2.39 -5.83 -20.58
C PRO A 261 -1.80 -5.46 -19.21
N ASP A 262 -0.48 -5.26 -19.14
CA ASP A 262 0.23 -4.85 -17.93
C ASP A 262 1.65 -4.33 -18.23
N MET A 263 2.39 -3.99 -17.17
CA MET A 263 3.71 -3.37 -17.25
C MET A 263 4.79 -4.25 -17.92
N ARG A 264 4.65 -5.58 -17.93
CA ARG A 264 5.64 -6.46 -18.55
C ARG A 264 5.78 -6.13 -20.03
N TYR A 265 4.64 -5.90 -20.70
CA TYR A 265 4.59 -5.59 -22.13
C TYR A 265 5.34 -4.31 -22.51
N LEU A 266 5.59 -3.38 -21.58
CA LEU A 266 6.43 -2.20 -21.84
C LEU A 266 7.87 -2.57 -22.22
N PHE A 267 8.34 -3.76 -21.83
CA PHE A 267 9.68 -4.26 -22.13
C PHE A 267 9.80 -4.94 -23.50
N THR A 268 8.73 -5.05 -24.28
CA THR A 268 8.83 -5.50 -25.68
C THR A 268 9.41 -4.41 -26.59
N ASP A 269 9.26 -3.15 -26.18
CA ASP A 269 9.84 -1.96 -26.82
C ASP A 269 10.16 -0.93 -25.72
N PRO A 270 11.31 -1.06 -25.03
CA PRO A 270 11.62 -0.24 -23.86
C PRO A 270 11.62 1.28 -24.10
N PRO A 271 12.14 1.81 -25.23
CA PRO A 271 12.02 3.24 -25.54
C PRO A 271 10.56 3.72 -25.64
N ARG A 272 9.70 2.98 -26.35
CA ARG A 272 8.26 3.30 -26.44
C ARG A 272 7.58 3.16 -25.08
N GLY A 273 7.94 2.14 -24.31
CA GLY A 273 7.46 1.92 -22.95
C GLY A 273 7.82 3.08 -22.02
N LEU A 274 9.04 3.61 -22.11
CA LEU A 274 9.49 4.77 -21.33
C LEU A 274 8.67 6.02 -21.68
N ALA A 275 8.45 6.27 -22.97
CA ALA A 275 7.60 7.38 -23.42
C ALA A 275 6.16 7.25 -22.88
N MET A 276 5.59 6.04 -22.92
CA MET A 276 4.26 5.74 -22.36
C MET A 276 4.21 6.05 -20.86
N MET A 277 5.20 5.58 -20.08
CA MET A 277 5.26 5.85 -18.63
C MET A 277 5.41 7.33 -18.30
N ASN A 278 6.12 8.09 -19.13
CA ASN A 278 6.24 9.53 -18.97
C ASN A 278 4.90 10.23 -19.17
N LYS A 279 4.15 9.85 -20.22
CA LYS A 279 2.83 10.43 -20.51
C LYS A 279 1.77 10.07 -19.48
N LEU A 280 1.75 8.83 -18.99
CA LEU A 280 0.85 8.41 -17.91
C LEU A 280 1.08 9.23 -16.63
N PHE A 281 2.35 9.41 -16.25
CA PHE A 281 2.69 10.23 -15.09
C PHE A 281 2.33 11.69 -15.31
N GLU A 282 2.69 12.27 -16.47
CA GLU A 282 2.32 13.66 -16.82
C GLU A 282 0.81 13.87 -16.70
N THR A 283 0.00 12.94 -17.21
CA THR A 283 -1.47 13.04 -17.17
C THR A 283 -1.99 13.03 -15.73
N ALA A 284 -1.52 12.11 -14.88
CA ALA A 284 -1.93 12.03 -13.48
C ALA A 284 -1.39 13.21 -12.65
N ALA A 285 -0.13 13.57 -12.84
CA ALA A 285 0.54 14.64 -12.10
C ALA A 285 -0.06 16.00 -12.43
N THR A 286 -0.41 16.28 -13.70
CA THR A 286 -1.11 17.51 -14.07
C THR A 286 -2.47 17.60 -13.38
N ALA A 287 -3.26 16.52 -13.37
CA ALA A 287 -4.54 16.52 -12.66
C ALA A 287 -4.37 16.76 -11.14
N ALA A 288 -3.39 16.09 -10.52
CA ALA A 288 -3.06 16.31 -9.10
C ALA A 288 -2.59 17.75 -8.83
N PHE A 289 -1.75 18.29 -9.70
CA PHE A 289 -1.18 19.64 -9.59
C PHE A 289 -2.26 20.72 -9.69
N GLU A 290 -3.07 20.68 -10.75
CA GLU A 290 -4.05 21.71 -11.04
C GLU A 290 -5.25 21.65 -10.09
N GLN A 291 -5.73 20.45 -9.76
CA GLN A 291 -7.01 20.29 -9.06
C GLN A 291 -6.87 20.14 -7.55
N TYR A 292 -5.86 19.41 -7.08
CA TYR A 292 -5.69 19.13 -5.65
C TYR A 292 -4.75 20.14 -5.01
N TRP A 293 -3.54 20.28 -5.57
CA TRP A 293 -2.56 21.25 -5.08
C TRP A 293 -2.93 22.70 -5.41
N GLY A 294 -3.62 22.93 -6.53
CA GLY A 294 -4.19 24.22 -6.90
C GLY A 294 -5.35 24.67 -6.01
N ASN A 295 -6.03 23.73 -5.33
CA ASN A 295 -7.12 24.04 -4.42
C ASN A 295 -6.60 24.40 -3.02
N GLU A 296 -6.75 25.66 -2.62
CA GLU A 296 -6.21 26.17 -1.35
C GLU A 296 -6.79 25.47 -0.11
N ALA A 297 -8.12 25.25 -0.07
CA ALA A 297 -8.76 24.60 1.07
C ALA A 297 -8.29 23.15 1.22
N PHE A 298 -8.21 22.44 0.11
CA PHE A 298 -7.70 21.06 0.07
C PHE A 298 -6.23 21.00 0.49
N ARG A 299 -5.38 21.86 -0.09
CA ARG A 299 -3.95 21.93 0.25
C ARG A 299 -3.71 22.28 1.71
N ARG A 300 -4.47 23.23 2.28
CA ARG A 300 -4.42 23.55 3.71
C ARG A 300 -4.78 22.35 4.57
N LYS A 301 -5.84 21.63 4.22
CA LYS A 301 -6.29 20.48 5.01
C LYS A 301 -5.36 19.28 4.88
N PHE A 302 -4.98 18.88 3.67
CA PHE A 302 -4.33 17.59 3.43
C PHE A 302 -2.84 17.68 3.14
N PHE A 303 -2.33 18.84 2.73
CA PHE A 303 -0.92 19.04 2.40
C PHE A 303 -0.28 20.09 3.33
N ALA A 304 -0.77 20.18 4.57
CA ALA A 304 -0.27 21.06 5.63
C ALA A 304 -0.11 22.54 5.22
N GLY A 305 -0.88 23.01 4.23
CA GLY A 305 -0.78 24.38 3.71
C GLY A 305 0.53 24.68 2.98
N GLU A 306 1.28 23.66 2.56
CA GLU A 306 2.53 23.83 1.83
C GLU A 306 2.37 24.66 0.56
N PRO A 307 3.44 25.32 0.08
CA PRO A 307 3.39 26.03 -1.18
C PRO A 307 3.09 25.06 -2.32
N LEU A 308 2.44 25.57 -3.37
CA LEU A 308 2.27 24.84 -4.63
C LEU A 308 3.67 24.40 -5.12
N PRO A 309 3.87 23.13 -5.50
CA PRO A 309 5.12 22.67 -6.08
C PRO A 309 5.49 23.51 -7.31
N LYS A 310 6.79 23.62 -7.60
CA LYS A 310 7.27 24.47 -8.71
C LYS A 310 6.84 23.95 -10.08
N SER A 311 6.58 22.66 -10.19
CA SER A 311 6.07 22.00 -11.40
C SER A 311 5.36 20.70 -11.03
N PHE A 312 4.64 20.10 -11.98
CA PHE A 312 4.02 18.80 -11.76
C PHE A 312 5.05 17.68 -11.59
N GLU A 313 6.24 17.80 -12.18
CA GLU A 313 7.32 16.81 -12.04
C GLU A 313 7.81 16.71 -10.60
N ALA A 314 7.83 17.82 -9.85
CA ALA A 314 8.19 17.82 -8.44
C ALA A 314 7.27 16.95 -7.58
N LEU A 315 6.07 16.60 -8.07
CA LEU A 315 5.18 15.67 -7.37
C LEU A 315 5.74 14.26 -7.26
N ILE A 316 6.77 13.89 -8.04
CA ILE A 316 7.44 12.59 -7.90
C ILE A 316 8.06 12.39 -6.51
N ASP A 317 8.44 13.49 -5.86
CA ASP A 317 9.07 13.49 -4.52
C ASP A 317 8.05 13.23 -3.41
N PHE A 318 6.76 13.48 -3.68
CA PHE A 318 5.68 13.32 -2.70
C PHE A 318 4.79 12.11 -2.98
N ALA A 319 4.58 11.79 -4.25
CA ALA A 319 3.67 10.72 -4.64
C ALA A 319 4.33 9.34 -4.60
N VAL A 320 3.57 8.36 -4.12
CA VAL A 320 3.81 6.93 -4.31
C VAL A 320 3.18 6.54 -5.64
N THR A 321 4.02 6.40 -6.66
CA THR A 321 3.56 6.12 -8.03
C THR A 321 4.09 4.77 -8.50
N GLY A 322 3.26 4.00 -9.19
CA GLY A 322 3.67 2.69 -9.68
C GLY A 322 2.57 1.89 -10.36
N LEU A 323 2.89 0.63 -10.63
CA LEU A 323 2.06 -0.30 -11.39
C LEU A 323 1.91 -1.60 -10.60
N ASN A 324 0.72 -2.19 -10.61
CA ASN A 324 0.54 -3.54 -10.09
C ASN A 324 0.85 -4.57 -11.18
N CYS A 325 1.60 -5.63 -10.82
CA CYS A 325 1.84 -6.79 -11.64
C CYS A 325 1.56 -8.07 -10.84
N PRO A 326 0.63 -8.93 -11.29
CA PRO A 326 -0.34 -8.64 -12.34
C PRO A 326 -1.30 -7.52 -11.90
N PRO A 327 -1.88 -6.77 -12.84
CA PRO A 327 -2.87 -5.76 -12.53
C PRO A 327 -4.22 -6.38 -12.17
N SER A 328 -5.08 -5.61 -11.51
CA SER A 328 -6.47 -5.99 -11.24
C SER A 328 -7.36 -5.91 -12.50
N MET A 329 -6.97 -5.08 -13.47
CA MET A 329 -7.61 -4.89 -14.77
C MET A 329 -6.56 -5.05 -15.86
N PHE A 330 -6.87 -5.77 -16.94
CA PHE A 330 -5.96 -6.02 -18.06
C PHE A 330 -5.89 -4.80 -18.97
N GLN A 331 -5.44 -3.69 -18.42
CA GLN A 331 -5.11 -2.47 -19.12
C GLN A 331 -4.13 -1.71 -18.24
N LEU A 332 -3.00 -1.32 -18.80
CA LEU A 332 -1.94 -0.61 -18.12
C LEU A 332 -2.51 0.64 -17.47
N HIS A 333 -2.30 0.75 -16.17
CA HIS A 333 -2.77 1.88 -15.39
C HIS A 333 -1.74 2.26 -14.35
N LEU A 334 -1.25 3.51 -14.45
CA LEU A 334 -0.40 4.07 -13.42
C LEU A 334 -1.27 4.46 -12.23
N GLN A 335 -0.94 3.92 -11.06
CA GLN A 335 -1.48 4.41 -9.79
C GLN A 335 -0.65 5.60 -9.34
N PHE A 336 -1.30 6.74 -9.16
CA PHE A 336 -0.74 7.94 -8.57
C PHE A 336 -1.37 8.14 -7.20
N ILE A 337 -0.59 7.88 -6.15
CA ILE A 337 -1.08 7.88 -4.77
C ILE A 337 -0.31 8.95 -4.01
N HIS A 338 -0.97 10.06 -3.71
CA HIS A 338 -0.39 11.13 -2.91
C HIS A 338 -0.84 10.99 -1.45
N PRO A 339 0.08 10.70 -0.50
CA PRO A 339 -0.27 10.67 0.92
C PRO A 339 -0.80 12.06 1.40
N PRO A 340 -1.62 12.11 2.46
CA PRO A 340 -1.84 11.07 3.45
C PRO A 340 -2.71 9.91 2.94
N LEU A 341 -2.29 8.68 3.26
CA LEU A 341 -3.18 7.52 3.26
C LEU A 341 -4.30 7.74 4.28
N LEU A 342 -5.49 7.21 3.98
CA LEU A 342 -6.61 7.22 4.94
C LEU A 342 -6.21 6.39 6.18
N PRO A 343 -6.74 6.68 7.39
CA PRO A 343 -6.28 6.04 8.62
C PRO A 343 -6.20 4.50 8.56
N PHE A 344 -7.25 3.85 8.07
CA PHE A 344 -7.27 2.39 7.86
C PHE A 344 -6.17 1.93 6.90
N HIS A 345 -5.99 2.63 5.77
CA HIS A 345 -5.01 2.29 4.75
C HIS A 345 -3.58 2.54 5.22
N PHE A 346 -3.33 3.56 6.04
CA PHE A 346 -2.01 3.73 6.65
C PHE A 346 -1.70 2.58 7.62
N ASN A 347 -2.67 2.17 8.43
CA ASN A 347 -2.51 1.00 9.30
C ASN A 347 -2.27 -0.30 8.50
N LEU A 348 -2.93 -0.50 7.35
CA LEU A 348 -2.62 -1.61 6.46
C LEU A 348 -1.22 -1.51 5.86
N PHE A 349 -0.80 -0.31 5.45
CA PHE A 349 0.54 -0.06 4.92
C PHE A 349 1.64 -0.44 5.93
N LEU A 350 1.45 -0.10 7.22
CA LEU A 350 2.37 -0.48 8.30
C LEU A 350 2.48 -2.00 8.53
N GLN A 351 1.55 -2.78 7.99
CA GLN A 351 1.52 -4.24 8.04
C GLN A 351 1.96 -4.89 6.73
N ASP A 352 2.58 -4.13 5.84
CA ASP A 352 2.89 -4.55 4.47
C ASP A 352 1.65 -4.96 3.65
N GLY A 353 0.46 -4.51 4.08
CA GLY A 353 -0.85 -4.76 3.45
C GLY A 353 -1.05 -3.99 2.15
N HIS A 354 -0.21 -2.98 1.89
CA HIS A 354 -0.17 -2.22 0.64
C HIS A 354 1.19 -2.35 -0.04
N PHE A 355 1.20 -2.09 -1.36
CA PHE A 355 2.42 -2.03 -2.17
C PHE A 355 3.31 -3.27 -2.05
N HIS A 356 2.73 -4.48 -2.07
CA HIS A 356 3.49 -5.71 -1.83
C HIS A 356 4.72 -5.83 -2.74
N HIS A 357 5.83 -6.23 -2.13
CA HIS A 357 7.08 -6.53 -2.82
C HIS A 357 6.86 -7.61 -3.91
N GLY A 358 7.49 -7.41 -5.07
CA GLY A 358 7.34 -8.25 -6.25
C GLY A 358 6.02 -8.07 -6.99
N ARG A 359 5.09 -7.26 -6.47
CA ARG A 359 3.79 -6.96 -7.10
C ARG A 359 3.60 -5.51 -7.45
N PHE A 360 4.06 -4.59 -6.60
CA PHE A 360 4.00 -3.16 -6.89
C PHE A 360 5.34 -2.68 -7.44
N PHE A 361 5.33 -2.13 -8.64
CA PHE A 361 6.52 -1.68 -9.36
C PHE A 361 6.59 -0.15 -9.31
N PRO A 362 7.51 0.44 -8.50
CA PRO A 362 7.63 1.89 -8.39
C PRO A 362 7.95 2.54 -9.74
N LEU A 363 7.31 3.66 -10.06
CA LEU A 363 7.49 4.38 -11.33
C LEU A 363 8.98 4.70 -11.60
N GLU A 364 9.71 5.12 -10.58
CA GLU A 364 11.14 5.43 -10.70
C GLU A 364 11.96 4.21 -11.12
N TYR A 365 11.62 3.01 -10.61
CA TYR A 365 12.28 1.77 -11.01
C TYR A 365 11.97 1.45 -12.48
N VAL A 366 10.69 1.49 -12.84
CA VAL A 366 10.24 1.15 -14.21
C VAL A 366 10.83 2.11 -15.24
N ARG A 367 10.86 3.42 -14.96
CA ARG A 367 11.53 4.40 -15.83
C ARG A 367 13.01 4.10 -16.00
N LYS A 368 13.71 3.80 -14.89
CA LYS A 368 15.16 3.52 -14.95
C LYS A 368 15.47 2.21 -15.68
N ALA A 369 14.63 1.19 -15.48
CA ALA A 369 14.69 -0.07 -16.19
C ALA A 369 14.48 0.12 -17.70
N LEU A 370 13.40 0.78 -18.12
CA LEU A 370 13.09 1.00 -19.53
C LEU A 370 14.12 1.90 -20.23
N ALA A 371 14.77 2.81 -19.50
CA ALA A 371 15.88 3.63 -20.01
C ALA A 371 17.14 2.83 -20.38
N LEU A 372 17.22 1.54 -20.03
CA LEU A 372 18.28 0.64 -20.50
C LEU A 372 18.09 0.24 -21.98
N GLY A 373 16.96 0.57 -22.60
CA GLY A 373 16.72 0.34 -24.03
C GLY A 373 16.76 -1.15 -24.39
N ASP A 374 17.42 -1.49 -25.50
CA ASP A 374 17.49 -2.86 -26.01
C ASP A 374 18.12 -3.87 -25.03
N ALA A 375 18.90 -3.42 -24.04
CA ALA A 375 19.53 -4.30 -23.06
C ALA A 375 18.51 -5.07 -22.19
N VAL A 376 17.31 -4.52 -22.00
CA VAL A 376 16.22 -5.15 -21.23
C VAL A 376 15.04 -5.55 -22.11
N LYS A 377 15.19 -5.48 -23.43
CA LYS A 377 14.14 -5.86 -24.37
C LYS A 377 13.90 -7.35 -24.28
N ILE A 378 12.65 -7.75 -24.07
CA ILE A 378 12.26 -9.15 -24.01
C ILE A 378 10.98 -9.43 -24.77
N LYS A 379 10.83 -10.69 -25.19
CA LYS A 379 9.55 -11.20 -25.65
C LYS A 379 8.69 -11.53 -24.43
N VAL A 380 7.57 -10.83 -24.29
CA VAL A 380 6.61 -11.08 -23.22
C VAL A 380 5.51 -12.01 -23.73
N THR A 381 5.15 -12.96 -22.88
CA THR A 381 3.94 -13.78 -23.01
C THR A 381 3.15 -13.72 -21.71
N ASP A 382 1.94 -14.27 -21.70
CA ASP A 382 1.11 -14.30 -20.50
C ASP A 382 1.78 -15.06 -19.33
N GLU A 383 2.67 -16.00 -19.64
CA GLU A 383 3.44 -16.83 -18.71
C GLU A 383 4.71 -16.16 -18.17
N THR A 384 5.10 -15.00 -18.71
CA THR A 384 6.34 -14.30 -18.27
C THR A 384 6.18 -13.81 -16.84
N ASP A 385 7.00 -14.27 -15.89
CA ASP A 385 6.84 -13.86 -14.50
C ASP A 385 7.39 -12.44 -14.29
N ALA A 386 6.81 -11.67 -13.35
CA ALA A 386 7.32 -10.34 -13.03
C ALA A 386 8.77 -10.38 -12.51
N SER A 387 9.17 -11.48 -11.86
CA SER A 387 10.53 -11.73 -11.41
C SER A 387 11.53 -11.90 -12.57
N ASP A 388 11.09 -12.27 -13.78
CA ASP A 388 11.95 -12.31 -14.95
C ASP A 388 12.42 -10.91 -15.35
N ILE A 389 11.50 -9.93 -15.31
CA ILE A 389 11.82 -8.51 -15.52
C ILE A 389 12.84 -8.04 -14.48
N ILE A 390 12.58 -8.32 -13.20
CA ILE A 390 13.47 -7.92 -12.09
C ILE A 390 14.88 -8.47 -12.33
N ARG A 391 15.00 -9.77 -12.58
CA ARG A 391 16.30 -10.45 -12.79
C ARG A 391 17.06 -9.91 -14.00
N ILE A 392 16.38 -9.54 -15.07
CA ILE A 392 17.02 -8.97 -16.27
C ILE A 392 17.53 -7.57 -15.97
N VAL A 393 16.72 -6.73 -15.34
CA VAL A 393 17.08 -5.36 -14.98
C VAL A 393 18.22 -5.33 -13.95
N GLU A 394 18.23 -6.25 -13.00
CA GLU A 394 19.29 -6.37 -11.98
C GLU A 394 20.65 -6.73 -12.56
N LYS A 395 20.71 -7.49 -13.65
CA LYS A 395 21.98 -7.75 -14.38
C LYS A 395 22.62 -6.48 -14.93
N HIS A 396 21.86 -5.39 -15.04
CA HIS A 396 22.32 -4.08 -15.46
C HIS A 396 22.47 -3.10 -14.29
N GLY A 397 22.52 -3.60 -13.05
CA GLY A 397 22.85 -2.80 -11.86
C GLY A 397 21.70 -1.99 -11.27
N ILE A 398 20.46 -2.23 -11.70
CA ILE A 398 19.27 -1.57 -11.15
C ILE A 398 18.54 -2.55 -10.23
N SER A 399 18.63 -2.34 -8.92
CA SER A 399 17.99 -3.19 -7.90
C SER A 399 16.52 -2.84 -7.71
N TYR A 400 15.62 -3.80 -7.90
CA TYR A 400 14.21 -3.62 -7.58
C TYR A 400 14.00 -3.37 -6.08
N ASP A 401 14.65 -4.18 -5.24
CA ASP A 401 14.54 -4.11 -3.78
C ASP A 401 14.90 -2.74 -3.22
N ALA A 402 15.96 -2.12 -3.75
CA ALA A 402 16.39 -0.79 -3.34
C ALA A 402 15.34 0.28 -3.65
N TYR A 403 14.72 0.23 -4.84
CA TYR A 403 13.70 1.17 -5.26
C TYR A 403 12.37 0.96 -4.50
N HIS A 404 11.97 -0.29 -4.31
CA HIS A 404 10.79 -0.63 -3.52
C HIS A 404 10.94 -0.17 -2.07
N SER A 405 12.05 -0.51 -1.42
CA SER A 405 12.34 -0.08 -0.05
C SER A 405 12.40 1.45 0.09
N ARG A 406 12.99 2.14 -0.90
CA ARG A 406 13.00 3.62 -0.92
C ARG A 406 11.60 4.19 -1.03
N MET A 407 10.75 3.63 -1.89
CA MET A 407 9.35 4.05 -2.02
C MET A 407 8.57 3.82 -0.72
N MET A 408 8.76 2.69 -0.04
CA MET A 408 8.12 2.42 1.25
C MET A 408 8.53 3.46 2.31
N ARG A 409 9.83 3.77 2.42
CA ARG A 409 10.30 4.84 3.32
C ARG A 409 9.71 6.20 2.96
N LYS A 410 9.73 6.56 1.67
CA LYS A 410 9.13 7.80 1.16
C LYS A 410 7.65 7.91 1.53
N CYS A 411 6.88 6.83 1.38
CA CYS A 411 5.46 6.81 1.79
C CYS A 411 5.29 7.17 3.27
N LYS A 412 6.12 6.60 4.16
CA LYS A 412 6.10 6.89 5.60
C LYS A 412 6.50 8.34 5.90
N GLU A 413 7.56 8.83 5.26
CA GLU A 413 8.06 10.21 5.43
C GLU A 413 7.01 11.24 4.97
N VAL A 414 6.42 11.03 3.79
CA VAL A 414 5.39 11.91 3.24
C VAL A 414 4.09 11.81 4.06
N GLN A 415 3.73 10.62 4.55
CA GLN A 415 2.63 10.47 5.50
C GLN A 415 2.87 11.34 6.74
N GLN A 416 4.04 11.24 7.37
CA GLN A 416 4.35 12.02 8.58
C GLN A 416 4.31 13.53 8.31
N ARG A 417 4.77 13.95 7.12
CA ARG A 417 4.77 15.34 6.69
C ARG A 417 3.35 15.91 6.52
N PHE A 418 2.43 15.12 5.98
CA PHE A 418 1.11 15.60 5.55
C PHE A 418 -0.07 15.07 6.36
N SER A 419 0.13 14.17 7.33
CA SER A 419 -0.95 13.52 8.09
C SER A 419 -1.82 14.54 8.82
N PRO A 420 -3.07 14.76 8.37
CA PRO A 420 -3.93 15.81 8.90
C PRO A 420 -5.00 15.24 9.84
N TRP A 421 -4.82 13.97 10.23
CA TRP A 421 -5.79 13.20 10.99
C TRP A 421 -5.62 13.50 12.48
N GLU A 422 -6.55 14.26 13.05
CA GLU A 422 -6.58 14.56 14.47
C GLU A 422 -7.67 13.73 15.16
N GLU A 423 -7.43 13.26 16.38
CA GLU A 423 -8.44 12.52 17.16
C GLU A 423 -9.76 13.28 17.30
N SER A 424 -9.69 14.61 17.38
CA SER A 424 -10.85 15.51 17.46
C SER A 424 -11.84 15.33 16.31
N GLN A 425 -11.39 14.80 15.16
CA GLN A 425 -12.19 14.60 13.96
C GLN A 425 -12.87 13.23 13.88
N PHE A 426 -12.61 12.34 14.85
CA PHE A 426 -13.12 10.98 14.86
C PHE A 426 -13.86 10.70 16.16
N THR A 427 -14.83 9.78 16.09
CA THR A 427 -15.59 9.35 17.28
C THR A 427 -15.14 8.00 17.80
N HIS A 428 -14.37 7.25 17.02
CA HIS A 428 -13.89 5.93 17.37
C HIS A 428 -12.42 5.76 16.98
N GLN A 429 -11.82 4.71 17.53
CA GLN A 429 -10.58 4.11 17.05
C GLN A 429 -10.76 2.60 16.96
N VAL A 430 -10.04 1.96 16.06
CA VAL A 430 -10.02 0.51 15.97
C VAL A 430 -8.66 0.01 16.43
N ILE A 431 -8.66 -0.88 17.42
CA ILE A 431 -7.46 -1.49 18.02
C ILE A 431 -7.56 -2.99 17.84
N ASN A 432 -6.63 -3.59 17.08
CA ASN A 432 -6.59 -5.02 16.82
C ASN A 432 -7.94 -5.59 16.30
N GLY A 433 -8.63 -4.80 15.48
CA GLY A 433 -9.93 -5.16 14.91
C GLY A 433 -11.14 -4.93 15.82
N GLN A 434 -10.94 -4.47 17.06
CA GLN A 434 -12.00 -4.10 17.99
C GLN A 434 -12.23 -2.59 17.99
N VAL A 435 -13.49 -2.15 18.10
CA VAL A 435 -13.87 -0.73 18.03
C VAL A 435 -13.93 -0.15 19.45
N PHE A 436 -13.36 1.04 19.64
CA PHE A 436 -13.39 1.78 20.90
C PHE A 436 -13.93 3.19 20.63
N SER A 437 -14.85 3.65 21.47
CA SER A 437 -15.36 5.03 21.46
C SER A 437 -14.32 5.98 22.03
N LEU A 438 -14.12 7.12 21.37
CA LEU A 438 -13.35 8.27 21.86
C LEU A 438 -14.23 9.32 22.55
N LEU A 439 -15.54 9.13 22.60
CA LEU A 439 -16.46 10.05 23.26
C LEU A 439 -16.43 9.85 24.79
N GLY A 440 -15.70 10.72 25.49
CA GLY A 440 -15.55 10.67 26.93
C GLY A 440 -14.36 9.81 27.36
N ARG A 441 -14.58 8.82 28.23
CA ARG A 441 -13.54 7.83 28.57
C ARG A 441 -13.51 6.75 27.48
N VAL A 442 -12.30 6.43 26.99
CA VAL A 442 -12.11 5.38 25.99
C VAL A 442 -12.77 4.09 26.47
N SER A 443 -13.76 3.61 25.72
CA SER A 443 -14.56 2.45 26.07
C SER A 443 -14.77 1.53 24.87
N HIS A 444 -14.69 0.23 25.09
CA HIS A 444 -14.98 -0.76 24.05
C HIS A 444 -16.43 -0.63 23.54
N ALA A 445 -16.61 -0.64 22.23
CA ALA A 445 -17.89 -0.53 21.53
C ALA A 445 -18.17 -1.83 20.74
N PRO A 446 -18.53 -2.93 21.42
CA PRO A 446 -18.67 -4.25 20.80
C PRO A 446 -19.83 -4.36 19.81
N ASP A 447 -20.76 -3.41 19.84
CA ASP A 447 -21.92 -3.31 18.94
C ASP A 447 -21.55 -2.76 17.55
N LYS A 448 -20.32 -2.26 17.38
CA LYS A 448 -19.84 -1.66 16.14
C LYS A 448 -18.98 -2.64 15.32
N ASP A 449 -19.27 -2.74 14.04
CA ASP A 449 -18.47 -3.52 13.09
C ASP A 449 -17.39 -2.66 12.42
N ALA A 450 -16.13 -3.02 12.60
CA ALA A 450 -14.99 -2.28 12.05
C ALA A 450 -15.02 -2.22 10.52
N LYS A 451 -15.53 -3.25 9.83
CA LYS A 451 -15.63 -3.26 8.36
C LYS A 451 -16.68 -2.28 7.86
N ALA A 452 -17.83 -2.20 8.52
CA ALA A 452 -18.86 -1.22 8.23
C ALA A 452 -18.33 0.21 8.42
N ILE A 453 -17.65 0.49 9.54
CA ILE A 453 -17.03 1.80 9.80
C ILE A 453 -16.02 2.16 8.71
N HIS A 454 -15.12 1.24 8.35
CA HIS A 454 -14.16 1.49 7.28
C HIS A 454 -14.84 1.87 5.95
N LYS A 455 -15.94 1.20 5.60
CA LYS A 455 -16.71 1.51 4.39
C LYS A 455 -17.32 2.91 4.44
N GLU A 456 -17.86 3.31 5.59
CA GLU A 456 -18.45 4.63 5.81
C GLU A 456 -17.37 5.73 5.75
N ASP A 457 -16.26 5.55 6.46
CA ASP A 457 -15.14 6.49 6.44
C ASP A 457 -14.56 6.63 5.03
N THR A 458 -14.41 5.53 4.29
CA THR A 458 -13.94 5.56 2.91
C THR A 458 -14.88 6.41 2.04
N LYS A 459 -16.20 6.25 2.19
CA LYS A 459 -17.19 7.06 1.47
C LYS A 459 -17.06 8.56 1.80
N LEU A 460 -16.77 8.90 3.06
CA LEU A 460 -16.67 10.29 3.51
C LEU A 460 -15.34 10.95 3.13
N LEU A 461 -14.23 10.19 3.16
CA LEU A 461 -12.88 10.72 2.97
C LEU A 461 -12.41 10.67 1.52
N GLN A 462 -12.93 9.76 0.69
CA GLN A 462 -12.46 9.62 -0.70
C GLN A 462 -13.08 10.67 -1.63
N ASN A 463 -12.32 11.02 -2.67
CA ASN A 463 -12.78 11.89 -3.75
C ASN A 463 -13.58 11.14 -4.84
N TYR A 464 -13.46 9.81 -4.90
CA TYR A 464 -14.12 9.01 -5.93
C TYR A 464 -15.64 9.25 -5.96
N GLY A 465 -16.09 9.70 -7.12
CA GLY A 465 -17.50 9.88 -7.47
C GLY A 465 -18.10 11.21 -7.04
N ARG A 466 -17.30 12.15 -6.52
CA ARG A 466 -17.79 13.46 -6.07
C ARG A 466 -18.02 14.44 -7.24
N PRO A 467 -19.07 15.29 -7.17
CA PRO A 467 -20.09 15.34 -6.12
C PRO A 467 -21.05 14.15 -6.23
N TYR A 468 -21.60 13.66 -5.11
CA TYR A 468 -22.54 12.55 -5.13
C TYR A 468 -23.90 12.94 -5.69
N ALA A 469 -24.53 12.02 -6.41
CA ALA A 469 -25.90 12.15 -6.90
C ALA A 469 -26.77 11.11 -6.20
N ASN A 470 -27.75 11.55 -5.41
CA ASN A 470 -28.61 10.68 -4.60
C ASN A 470 -27.79 9.73 -3.69
N ASP A 471 -26.82 10.27 -2.95
CA ASP A 471 -25.91 9.55 -2.04
C ASP A 471 -25.04 8.46 -2.68
N LYS A 472 -24.97 8.43 -4.01
CA LYS A 472 -24.16 7.48 -4.78
C LYS A 472 -23.01 8.20 -5.49
N PRO A 473 -21.86 7.52 -5.67
CA PRO A 473 -20.81 7.97 -6.58
C PRO A 473 -21.43 8.32 -7.93
N SER A 474 -21.21 9.56 -8.37
CA SER A 474 -21.56 9.98 -9.71
C SER A 474 -20.36 9.81 -10.64
N GLY A 475 -20.54 10.14 -11.91
CA GLY A 475 -19.48 10.01 -12.90
C GLY A 475 -19.97 10.39 -14.28
N THR A 476 -19.07 10.26 -15.25
CA THR A 476 -19.40 10.48 -16.66
C THR A 476 -18.76 9.43 -17.56
N HIS A 477 -19.18 9.38 -18.82
CA HIS A 477 -18.55 8.54 -19.83
C HIS A 477 -17.38 9.27 -20.47
N TYR A 478 -16.48 8.50 -21.08
CA TYR A 478 -15.34 9.03 -21.79
C TYR A 478 -15.77 9.70 -23.09
N ARG A 479 -15.50 11.01 -23.23
CA ARG A 479 -15.91 11.82 -24.40
C ARG A 479 -15.30 11.30 -25.70
N TYR A 480 -14.08 10.77 -25.63
CA TYR A 480 -13.34 10.24 -26.76
C TYR A 480 -13.43 8.71 -26.85
N ALA A 481 -14.59 8.17 -26.49
CA ALA A 481 -14.86 6.74 -26.55
C ALA A 481 -14.50 6.18 -27.93
N LYS A 482 -13.79 5.06 -27.91
CA LYS A 482 -13.22 4.42 -29.09
C LYS A 482 -14.26 3.55 -29.77
N LYS A 483 -14.12 3.42 -31.09
CA LYS A 483 -14.82 2.42 -31.88
C LYS A 483 -14.00 1.14 -31.97
N ALA A 484 -14.66 0.05 -32.34
CA ALA A 484 -13.96 -1.21 -32.64
C ALA A 484 -12.90 -0.97 -33.72
N GLY A 485 -11.65 -1.34 -33.43
CA GLY A 485 -10.50 -1.16 -34.32
C GLY A 485 -9.67 0.11 -34.08
N GLU A 486 -10.14 1.06 -33.25
CA GLU A 486 -9.37 2.26 -32.90
C GLU A 486 -8.40 2.05 -31.71
N VAL A 487 -8.52 0.92 -30.99
CA VAL A 487 -7.58 0.54 -29.92
C VAL A 487 -6.60 -0.49 -30.46
N HIS A 488 -5.34 -0.08 -30.61
CA HIS A 488 -4.28 -0.93 -31.15
C HIS A 488 -3.70 -1.85 -30.07
N SER A 489 -3.31 -3.07 -30.45
CA SER A 489 -2.55 -3.93 -29.52
C SER A 489 -1.12 -3.39 -29.40
N TRP A 490 -0.55 -3.41 -28.19
CA TRP A 490 0.83 -2.98 -28.00
C TRP A 490 1.85 -3.79 -28.80
N VAL A 491 1.59 -5.08 -28.98
CA VAL A 491 2.52 -6.07 -29.57
C VAL A 491 2.29 -6.31 -31.07
N SER A 492 1.28 -5.66 -31.68
CA SER A 492 0.96 -5.86 -33.11
C SER A 492 1.86 -5.10 -34.05
#